data_AF-A0A1B7W2V4-F1
#
_entry.id   AF-A0A1B7W2V4-F1
#
_cell.length_a   1.000
_cell.length_b   1.000
_cell.length_c   1.000
_cell.angle_alpha   90.00
_cell.angle_beta   90.00
_cell.angle_gamma   90.00
#
_symmetry.space_group_name_H-M   'P 1'
#
loop_
_entity.id
_entity.type
_entity.pdbx_description
1 polymer ?
#
loop_
_entity_poly.entity_id
_entity_poly.type
_entity_poly.pdbx_seq_one_letter_code
_entity_poly.pdbx_strand_id
1 'polypeptide(L)'
;GTTNLVYTFTRTGITTNALTVNYGITGTADSTDYTGATPGTGKTITFAANSATATLTIDPTADTTIEANETVALTLATGTGYLIGTTTAVTGTITNDDTSITLAVAPSSVTEDGTTNLVYTFTRTGITTNALTVNYGITGTADSTDYTGATPGTGKTITFAANSATATLTIDPTADTTI
;
A
#
# COMPACT_ATOMS: atom_id res chain seq x y z
N GLY A 1 6.75 -2.44 -0.52
CA GLY A 1 8.01 -1.83 -0.04
C GLY A 1 9.01 -2.88 0.44
N THR A 2 10.33 -2.63 0.43
CA THR A 2 11.38 -3.68 0.66
C THR A 2 11.98 -3.72 2.07
N THR A 3 11.35 -3.10 3.07
CA THR A 3 11.91 -3.09 4.43
C THR A 3 11.40 -4.29 5.22
N ASN A 4 12.33 -5.15 5.60
CA ASN A 4 12.00 -6.36 6.35
C ASN A 4 11.65 -6.03 7.80
N LEU A 5 10.71 -6.79 8.37
CA LEU A 5 10.53 -6.82 9.82
C LEU A 5 11.54 -7.81 10.41
N VAL A 6 12.42 -7.34 11.28
CA VAL A 6 13.43 -8.18 11.94
C VAL A 6 13.07 -8.32 13.42
N TYR A 7 12.69 -9.53 13.81
CA TYR A 7 12.42 -9.88 15.20
C TYR A 7 13.68 -10.45 15.84
N THR A 8 14.25 -9.70 16.78
CA THR A 8 15.43 -10.13 17.55
C THR A 8 14.98 -10.76 18.86
N PHE A 9 15.20 -12.06 18.98
CA PHE A 9 15.04 -12.79 20.22
C PHE A 9 16.32 -12.61 21.06
N THR A 10 16.14 -12.36 22.35
CA THR A 10 17.26 -12.24 23.31
C THR A 10 17.09 -13.24 24.45
N ARG A 11 18.21 -13.78 24.94
CA ARG A 11 18.24 -14.59 26.17
C ARG A 11 19.27 -14.03 27.14
N THR A 12 19.01 -14.20 28.43
CA THR A 12 19.93 -13.86 29.53
C THR A 12 20.36 -15.11 30.28
N GLY A 13 21.44 -15.03 31.05
CA GLY A 13 21.97 -16.15 31.83
C GLY A 13 23.02 -16.96 31.07
N ILE A 14 23.08 -18.28 31.33
CA ILE A 14 24.11 -19.16 30.77
C ILE A 14 23.84 -19.42 29.29
N THR A 15 24.83 -19.13 28.43
CA THR A 15 24.74 -19.29 26.98
C THR A 15 25.54 -20.47 26.43
N THR A 16 26.24 -21.23 27.28
CA THR A 16 27.18 -22.29 26.85
C THR A 16 26.53 -23.33 25.94
N ASN A 17 25.27 -23.68 26.21
CA ASN A 17 24.49 -24.59 25.37
C ASN A 17 23.53 -23.82 24.45
N ALA A 18 23.17 -24.46 23.33
CA ALA A 18 22.08 -23.99 22.49
C ALA A 18 20.75 -24.06 23.27
N LEU A 19 19.80 -23.20 22.89
CA LEU A 19 18.45 -23.17 23.48
C LEU A 19 17.42 -22.96 22.38
N THR A 20 16.45 -23.86 22.27
CA THR A 20 15.30 -23.73 21.37
C THR A 20 14.13 -23.13 22.14
N VAL A 21 13.55 -22.07 21.58
CA VAL A 21 12.43 -21.32 22.17
C VAL A 21 11.22 -21.44 21.26
N ASN A 22 10.08 -21.77 21.84
CA ASN A 22 8.81 -21.88 21.15
C ASN A 22 8.14 -20.51 21.03
N TYR A 23 7.48 -20.26 19.89
CA TYR A 23 6.66 -19.09 19.67
C TYR A 23 5.50 -19.38 18.71
N GLY A 24 4.55 -18.45 18.63
CA GLY A 24 3.50 -18.43 17.62
C GLY A 24 3.52 -17.12 16.84
N ILE A 25 3.01 -17.16 15.62
CA ILE A 25 2.80 -15.99 14.76
C ILE A 25 1.29 -15.81 14.54
N THR A 26 0.80 -14.62 14.82
CA THR A 26 -0.57 -14.17 14.59
C THR A 26 -0.54 -12.81 13.88
N GLY A 27 -1.68 -12.16 13.68
CA GLY A 27 -1.77 -10.88 12.99
C GLY A 27 -2.86 -10.92 11.92
N THR A 28 -2.87 -9.93 11.05
CA THR A 28 -3.79 -9.86 9.91
C THR A 28 -3.16 -10.31 8.60
N ALA A 29 -1.82 -10.20 8.48
CA ALA A 29 -1.09 -10.71 7.32
C ALA A 29 -1.11 -12.25 7.32
N ASP A 30 -1.32 -12.81 6.15
CA ASP A 30 -1.29 -14.22 5.84
C ASP A 30 0.02 -14.65 5.14
N SER A 31 0.03 -15.83 4.54
CA SER A 31 1.19 -16.41 3.87
C SER A 31 1.49 -15.84 2.47
N THR A 32 0.60 -15.05 1.87
CA THR A 32 0.87 -14.33 0.63
C THR A 32 1.65 -13.05 0.87
N ASP A 33 1.43 -12.41 2.02
CA ASP A 33 1.86 -11.03 2.24
C ASP A 33 3.33 -10.93 2.67
N TYR A 34 3.92 -12.06 3.07
CA TYR A 34 5.33 -12.13 3.41
C TYR A 34 5.95 -13.53 3.24
N THR A 35 7.27 -13.54 3.18
CA THR A 35 8.10 -14.75 3.24
C THR A 35 8.99 -14.77 4.50
N GLY A 36 9.70 -15.87 4.73
CA GLY A 36 10.61 -16.05 5.88
C GLY A 36 9.98 -16.75 7.09
N ALA A 37 8.65 -16.79 7.19
CA ALA A 37 7.92 -17.62 8.15
C ALA A 37 6.51 -17.97 7.63
N THR A 38 5.76 -18.72 8.41
CA THR A 38 4.32 -18.97 8.16
C THR A 38 3.53 -18.69 9.44
N PRO A 39 2.31 -18.12 9.36
CA PRO A 39 1.45 -17.94 10.52
C PRO A 39 1.19 -19.24 11.31
N GLY A 40 0.75 -19.09 12.56
CA GLY A 40 0.30 -20.18 13.42
C GLY A 40 1.22 -20.51 14.59
N THR A 41 0.82 -21.51 15.37
CA THR A 41 1.51 -21.98 16.59
C THR A 41 2.60 -23.02 16.29
N GLY A 42 3.40 -23.36 17.31
CA GLY A 42 4.37 -24.46 17.22
C GLY A 42 5.64 -24.09 16.45
N LYS A 43 5.93 -22.79 16.30
CA LYS A 43 7.16 -22.31 15.69
C LYS A 43 8.29 -22.35 16.71
N THR A 44 9.52 -22.46 16.23
CA THR A 44 10.70 -22.52 17.09
C THR A 44 11.82 -21.65 16.55
N ILE A 45 12.58 -21.02 17.43
CA ILE A 45 13.82 -20.31 17.11
C ILE A 45 14.92 -20.85 18.01
N THR A 46 16.13 -21.00 17.49
CA THR A 46 17.26 -21.56 18.25
C THR A 46 18.33 -20.51 18.49
N PHE A 47 18.63 -20.25 19.75
CA PHE A 47 19.87 -19.62 20.14
C PHE A 47 21.00 -20.64 20.00
N ALA A 48 21.99 -20.34 19.16
CA ALA A 48 23.19 -21.16 19.06
C ALA A 48 23.97 -21.16 20.39
N ALA A 49 24.77 -22.20 20.61
CA ALA A 49 25.72 -22.23 21.72
C ALA A 49 26.60 -20.97 21.69
N ASN A 50 26.82 -20.38 22.86
CA ASN A 50 27.52 -19.11 23.07
C ASN A 50 26.86 -17.86 22.45
N SER A 51 25.66 -17.96 21.85
CA SER A 51 24.91 -16.79 21.37
C SER A 51 23.85 -16.35 22.37
N ALA A 52 23.73 -15.03 22.59
CA ALA A 52 22.64 -14.44 23.37
C ALA A 52 21.46 -13.97 22.50
N THR A 53 21.58 -14.06 21.17
CA THR A 53 20.59 -13.57 20.21
C THR A 53 20.26 -14.60 19.14
N ALA A 54 19.04 -14.53 18.63
CA ALA A 54 18.60 -15.18 17.40
C ALA A 54 17.63 -14.24 16.68
N THR A 55 17.56 -14.32 15.35
CA THR A 55 16.73 -13.40 14.55
C THR A 55 15.77 -14.18 13.66
N LEU A 56 14.52 -13.72 13.60
CA LEU A 56 13.58 -14.08 12.55
C LEU A 56 13.37 -12.86 11.66
N THR A 57 13.53 -13.07 10.35
CA THR A 57 13.27 -12.03 9.34
C THR A 57 11.97 -12.36 8.63
N ILE A 58 11.06 -11.40 8.62
CA ILE A 58 9.84 -11.41 7.82
C ILE A 58 10.04 -10.43 6.67
N ASP A 59 9.90 -10.92 5.45
CA ASP A 59 10.16 -10.16 4.23
C ASP A 59 8.85 -9.95 3.47
N PRO A 60 8.27 -8.73 3.48
CA PRO A 60 7.02 -8.44 2.79
C PRO A 60 7.07 -8.78 1.29
N THR A 61 6.02 -9.43 0.80
CA THR A 61 5.86 -9.69 -0.63
C THR A 61 5.34 -8.41 -1.29
N ALA A 62 6.01 -7.97 -2.35
CA ALA A 62 5.52 -6.82 -3.12
C ALA A 62 4.47 -7.28 -4.14
N ASP A 63 3.34 -6.57 -4.20
CA ASP A 63 2.36 -6.72 -5.28
C ASP A 63 1.76 -5.37 -5.73
N THR A 64 0.51 -5.36 -6.22
CA THR A 64 -0.17 -4.17 -6.76
C THR A 64 -1.63 -4.06 -6.28
N THR A 65 -2.01 -4.89 -5.33
CA THR A 65 -3.36 -5.04 -4.80
C THR A 65 -3.55 -3.97 -3.75
N ILE A 66 -4.61 -3.17 -3.88
CA ILE A 66 -4.93 -2.19 -2.84
C ILE A 66 -5.49 -2.93 -1.63
N GLU A 67 -4.71 -2.94 -0.56
CA GLU A 67 -5.07 -3.55 0.72
C GLU A 67 -4.91 -2.60 1.91
N ALA A 68 -5.34 -3.04 3.09
CA ALA A 68 -5.09 -2.32 4.33
C ALA A 68 -3.66 -2.62 4.82
N ASN A 69 -3.13 -1.80 5.74
CA ASN A 69 -1.93 -2.19 6.46
C ASN A 69 -2.19 -3.46 7.27
N GLU A 70 -1.22 -4.36 7.28
CA GLU A 70 -1.35 -5.65 7.92
C GLU A 70 -0.32 -5.86 9.03
N THR A 71 -0.61 -6.77 9.95
CA THR A 71 0.24 -7.00 11.13
C THR A 71 0.80 -8.40 11.15
N VAL A 72 2.01 -8.52 11.70
CA VAL A 72 2.65 -9.78 12.09
C VAL A 72 2.97 -9.66 13.57
N ALA A 73 2.50 -10.59 14.39
CA ALA A 73 2.59 -10.53 15.84
C ALA A 73 3.15 -11.84 16.42
N LEU A 74 4.34 -11.76 17.02
CA LEU A 74 5.04 -12.89 17.62
C LEU A 74 4.76 -12.98 19.12
N THR A 75 4.33 -14.16 19.58
CA THR A 75 4.12 -14.45 21.00
C THR A 75 4.98 -15.61 21.44
N LEU A 76 5.78 -15.44 22.50
CA LEU A 76 6.55 -16.52 23.08
C LEU A 76 5.62 -17.56 23.72
N ALA A 77 5.94 -18.83 23.50
CA ALA A 77 5.20 -19.96 24.07
C ALA A 77 6.06 -20.69 25.11
N THR A 78 5.41 -21.37 26.06
CA THR A 78 6.09 -22.12 27.11
C THR A 78 6.95 -23.24 26.54
N GLY A 79 8.03 -23.58 27.23
CA GLY A 79 8.94 -24.64 26.84
C GLY A 79 9.91 -25.01 27.96
N THR A 80 10.85 -25.88 27.66
CA THR A 80 11.82 -26.40 28.64
C THR A 80 13.09 -25.56 28.63
N GLY A 81 13.65 -25.29 29.81
CA GLY A 81 14.96 -24.64 29.94
C GLY A 81 14.95 -23.11 29.82
N TYR A 82 13.77 -22.49 29.80
CA TYR A 82 13.62 -21.03 29.82
C TYR A 82 12.35 -20.58 30.53
N LEU A 83 12.38 -19.34 31.01
CA LEU A 83 11.20 -18.60 31.44
C LEU A 83 10.89 -17.52 30.41
N ILE A 84 9.62 -17.19 30.24
CA ILE A 84 9.19 -16.14 29.32
C ILE A 84 9.37 -14.77 30.00
N GLY A 85 10.20 -13.91 29.42
CA GLY A 85 10.36 -12.52 29.87
C GLY A 85 9.34 -11.57 29.23
N THR A 86 9.07 -11.73 27.93
CA THR A 86 8.09 -10.92 27.19
C THR A 86 6.78 -11.67 27.08
N THR A 87 5.77 -11.24 27.84
CA THR A 87 4.47 -11.93 27.95
C THR A 87 3.41 -11.39 26.99
N THR A 88 3.66 -10.27 26.33
CA THR A 88 2.78 -9.66 25.34
C THR A 88 3.31 -9.91 23.93
N ALA A 89 2.43 -9.94 22.94
CA ALA A 89 2.83 -10.08 21.54
C ALA A 89 3.72 -8.90 21.11
N VAL A 90 4.80 -9.20 20.39
CA VAL A 90 5.64 -8.21 19.71
C VAL A 90 5.11 -8.08 18.29
N THR A 91 4.60 -6.91 17.93
CA THR A 91 3.90 -6.67 16.66
C THR A 91 4.70 -5.77 15.75
N GLY A 92 4.88 -6.20 14.51
CA GLY A 92 5.32 -5.38 13.38
C GLY A 92 4.19 -5.20 12.37
N THR A 93 4.30 -4.17 11.54
CA THR A 93 3.28 -3.80 10.53
C THR A 93 3.89 -3.81 9.15
N ILE A 94 3.25 -4.53 8.23
CA ILE A 94 3.45 -4.43 6.79
C ILE A 94 2.54 -3.31 6.30
N THR A 95 3.12 -2.23 5.76
CA THR A 95 2.35 -1.09 5.27
C THR A 95 2.09 -1.26 3.78
N ASN A 96 0.83 -1.16 3.37
CA ASN A 96 0.47 -1.09 1.96
C ASN A 96 1.16 0.12 1.33
N ASP A 97 1.75 -0.05 0.14
CA ASP A 97 2.35 1.03 -0.64
C ASP A 97 1.71 1.22 -2.02
N ASP A 98 0.57 0.58 -2.25
CA ASP A 98 -0.12 0.62 -3.53
C ASP A 98 -1.06 1.81 -3.70
N THR A 99 -1.23 2.20 -4.96
CA THR A 99 -2.13 3.28 -5.38
C THR A 99 -2.74 2.93 -6.73
N SER A 100 -4.04 3.17 -6.88
CA SER A 100 -4.72 3.02 -8.18
C SER A 100 -5.46 4.29 -8.57
N ILE A 101 -5.62 4.49 -9.89
CA ILE A 101 -6.30 5.65 -10.48
C ILE A 101 -7.43 5.18 -11.37
N THR A 102 -8.62 5.76 -11.17
CA THR A 102 -9.76 5.62 -12.08
C THR A 102 -10.16 6.99 -12.63
N LEU A 103 -10.84 6.98 -13.78
CA LEU A 103 -11.31 8.19 -14.45
C LEU A 103 -12.76 7.98 -14.85
N ALA A 104 -13.61 8.93 -14.49
CA ALA A 104 -15.01 8.99 -14.90
C ALA A 104 -15.35 10.38 -15.41
N VAL A 105 -16.37 10.47 -16.27
CA VAL A 105 -16.93 11.74 -16.72
C VAL A 105 -18.40 11.80 -16.36
N ALA A 106 -18.84 12.94 -15.83
CA ALA A 106 -20.25 13.21 -15.58
C ALA A 106 -20.56 14.69 -15.83
N PRO A 107 -21.61 15.01 -16.62
CA PRO A 107 -22.46 14.08 -17.39
C PRO A 107 -21.68 13.41 -18.56
N SER A 108 -22.26 12.37 -19.15
CA SER A 108 -21.65 11.65 -20.30
C SER A 108 -21.80 12.38 -21.63
N SER A 109 -22.65 13.41 -21.67
CA SER A 109 -22.93 14.23 -22.84
C SER A 109 -23.43 15.60 -22.41
N VAL A 110 -23.11 16.61 -23.18
CA VAL A 110 -23.53 18.00 -23.03
C VAL A 110 -23.85 18.57 -24.41
N THR A 111 -24.66 19.62 -24.46
CA THR A 111 -24.88 20.40 -25.69
C THR A 111 -23.79 21.46 -25.83
N GLU A 112 -23.34 21.73 -27.05
CA GLU A 112 -22.29 22.74 -27.35
C GLU A 112 -22.64 24.16 -26.86
N ASP A 113 -23.93 24.50 -26.80
CA ASP A 113 -24.46 25.78 -26.30
C ASP A 113 -25.07 25.68 -24.89
N GLY A 114 -24.80 24.57 -24.20
CA GLY A 114 -25.32 24.33 -22.86
C GLY A 114 -24.57 25.11 -21.78
N THR A 115 -25.16 25.21 -20.60
CA THR A 115 -24.46 25.74 -19.40
C THR A 115 -23.76 24.65 -18.59
N THR A 116 -23.76 23.40 -19.08
CA THR A 116 -23.24 22.23 -18.37
C THR A 116 -21.96 21.76 -19.01
N ASN A 117 -20.93 21.57 -18.19
CA ASN A 117 -19.59 21.18 -18.63
C ASN A 117 -19.41 19.67 -18.50
N LEU A 118 -18.49 19.10 -19.26
CA LEU A 118 -17.99 17.75 -19.00
C LEU A 118 -17.00 17.82 -17.83
N VAL A 119 -17.32 17.15 -16.72
CA VAL A 119 -16.43 17.06 -15.56
C VAL A 119 -15.79 15.67 -15.52
N TYR A 120 -14.51 15.63 -15.84
CA TYR A 120 -13.67 14.44 -15.73
C TYR A 120 -13.10 14.38 -14.31
N THR A 121 -13.51 13.39 -13.54
CA THR A 121 -13.06 13.16 -12.17
C THR A 121 -12.08 12.00 -12.15
N PHE A 122 -10.83 12.31 -11.84
CA PHE A 122 -9.80 11.32 -11.52
C PHE A 122 -9.95 10.96 -10.04
N THR A 123 -10.07 9.67 -9.75
CA THR A 123 -10.16 9.16 -8.37
C THR A 123 -8.93 8.32 -8.08
N ARG A 124 -8.32 8.58 -6.92
CA ARG A 124 -7.17 7.87 -6.39
C ARG A 124 -7.60 7.05 -5.19
N THR A 125 -7.20 5.78 -5.15
CA THR A 125 -7.39 4.89 -3.99
C THR A 125 -6.06 4.30 -3.53
N GLY A 126 -6.00 3.77 -2.31
CA GLY A 126 -4.75 3.37 -1.66
C GLY A 126 -4.06 4.54 -0.97
N ILE A 127 -2.75 4.66 -1.14
CA ILE A 127 -1.96 5.71 -0.50
C ILE A 127 -2.27 7.09 -1.08
N THR A 128 -2.53 8.08 -0.22
CA THR A 128 -2.83 9.48 -0.61
C THR A 128 -1.88 10.51 0.01
N THR A 129 -0.97 10.09 0.89
CA THR A 129 -0.15 10.99 1.74
C THR A 129 0.68 11.99 0.94
N ASN A 130 1.27 11.55 -0.16
CA ASN A 130 2.06 12.40 -1.06
C ASN A 130 1.27 12.81 -2.30
N ALA A 131 1.61 13.96 -2.88
CA ALA A 131 1.07 14.36 -4.17
C ALA A 131 1.40 13.33 -5.26
N LEU A 132 0.52 13.17 -6.25
CA LEU A 132 0.71 12.25 -7.37
C LEU A 132 0.31 12.93 -8.67
N THR A 133 1.23 12.96 -9.64
CA THR A 133 0.96 13.45 -10.99
C THR A 133 0.61 12.28 -11.91
N VAL A 134 -0.54 12.37 -12.55
CA VAL A 134 -1.05 11.38 -13.51
C VAL A 134 -0.98 11.96 -14.91
N ASN A 135 -0.39 11.19 -15.83
CA ASN A 135 -0.36 11.53 -17.24
C ASN A 135 -1.65 11.08 -17.92
N TYR A 136 -2.21 11.92 -18.80
CA TYR A 136 -3.36 11.57 -19.62
C TYR A 136 -3.26 12.20 -21.01
N GLY A 137 -4.17 11.80 -21.90
CA GLY A 137 -4.33 12.40 -23.22
C GLY A 137 -5.80 12.73 -23.49
N ILE A 138 -6.02 13.68 -24.40
CA ILE A 138 -7.35 14.04 -24.90
C ILE A 138 -7.39 13.76 -26.40
N THR A 139 -8.32 12.90 -26.81
CA THR A 139 -8.54 12.49 -28.21
C THR A 139 -10.05 12.48 -28.50
N GLY A 140 -10.43 12.42 -29.77
CA GLY A 140 -11.83 12.43 -30.20
C GLY A 140 -11.99 13.12 -31.55
N THR A 141 -13.25 13.34 -31.96
CA THR A 141 -13.57 14.14 -33.14
C THR A 141 -13.58 15.65 -32.84
N ALA A 142 -13.78 16.04 -31.58
CA ALA A 142 -13.74 17.44 -31.16
C ALA A 142 -12.30 17.96 -31.07
N ASP A 143 -12.05 19.16 -31.60
CA ASP A 143 -10.75 19.80 -31.63
C ASP A 143 -10.67 21.01 -30.68
N SER A 144 -9.62 21.83 -30.82
CA SER A 144 -9.38 22.99 -29.93
C SER A 144 -10.35 24.17 -30.14
N THR A 145 -11.18 24.17 -31.19
CA THR A 145 -12.22 25.19 -31.38
C THR A 145 -13.57 24.79 -30.81
N ASP A 146 -13.77 23.52 -30.46
CA ASP A 146 -15.04 22.99 -29.97
C ASP A 146 -15.20 23.10 -28.44
N TYR A 147 -14.11 23.35 -27.72
CA TYR A 147 -14.14 23.48 -26.26
C TYR A 147 -12.99 24.29 -25.68
N THR A 148 -13.18 24.77 -24.46
CA THR A 148 -12.16 25.40 -23.62
C THR A 148 -11.92 24.60 -22.33
N GLY A 149 -11.02 25.08 -21.47
CA GLY A 149 -10.63 24.41 -20.22
C GLY A 149 -9.61 23.26 -20.38
N ALA A 150 -9.38 22.81 -21.61
CA ALA A 150 -8.36 21.81 -21.95
C ALA A 150 -7.82 22.01 -23.37
N THR A 151 -6.84 21.20 -23.77
CA THR A 151 -6.31 21.17 -25.14
C THR A 151 -6.13 19.72 -25.60
N PRO A 152 -6.46 19.37 -26.87
CA PRO A 152 -6.20 18.03 -27.41
C PRO A 152 -4.73 17.60 -27.28
N GLY A 153 -4.50 16.29 -27.36
CA GLY A 153 -3.17 15.68 -27.47
C GLY A 153 -2.71 14.91 -26.23
N THR A 154 -1.52 14.32 -26.34
CA THR A 154 -0.86 13.53 -25.28
C THR A 154 -0.02 14.42 -24.36
N GLY A 155 0.51 13.85 -23.28
CA GLY A 155 1.42 14.54 -22.37
C GLY A 155 0.75 15.56 -21.44
N LYS A 156 -0.57 15.50 -21.29
CA LYS A 156 -1.28 16.30 -20.29
C LYS A 156 -1.06 15.68 -18.92
N THR A 157 -1.13 16.51 -17.88
CA THR A 157 -0.94 16.04 -16.50
C THR A 157 -2.02 16.60 -15.60
N ILE A 158 -2.45 15.80 -14.63
CA ILE A 158 -3.28 16.24 -13.53
C ILE A 158 -2.63 15.80 -12.22
N THR A 159 -2.65 16.66 -11.22
CA THR A 159 -1.99 16.40 -9.94
C THR A 159 -3.03 16.22 -8.84
N PHE A 160 -3.01 15.07 -8.19
CA PHE A 160 -3.59 14.91 -6.86
C PHE A 160 -2.70 15.66 -5.87
N ALA A 161 -3.26 16.63 -5.17
CA ALA A 161 -2.60 17.22 -4.01
C ALA A 161 -2.34 16.15 -2.93
N ALA A 162 -1.35 16.41 -2.07
CA ALA A 162 -1.14 15.58 -0.89
C ALA A 162 -2.44 15.46 -0.07
N ASN A 163 -2.75 14.25 0.37
CA ASN A 163 -3.98 13.87 1.06
C ASN A 163 -5.27 14.05 0.25
N SER A 164 -5.19 14.28 -1.07
CA SER A 164 -6.37 14.30 -1.95
C SER A 164 -6.58 12.95 -2.64
N ALA A 165 -7.82 12.47 -2.57
CA ALA A 165 -8.28 11.30 -3.32
C ALA A 165 -8.91 11.66 -4.68
N THR A 166 -9.08 12.95 -4.97
CA THR A 166 -9.74 13.39 -6.21
C THR A 166 -8.98 14.54 -6.88
N ALA A 167 -9.00 14.55 -8.20
CA ALA A 167 -8.63 15.70 -9.01
C ALA A 167 -9.58 15.81 -10.21
N THR A 168 -9.93 17.02 -10.63
CA THR A 168 -10.93 17.24 -11.68
C THR A 168 -10.38 18.04 -12.84
N LEU A 169 -10.70 17.60 -14.06
CA LEU A 169 -10.56 18.37 -15.28
C LEU A 169 -11.97 18.77 -15.76
N THR A 170 -12.18 20.05 -16.01
CA THR A 170 -13.44 20.55 -16.58
C THR A 170 -13.21 20.94 -18.02
N ILE A 171 -14.01 20.38 -18.92
CA ILE A 171 -14.05 20.74 -20.34
C ILE A 171 -15.37 21.46 -20.59
N ASP A 172 -15.25 22.68 -21.13
CA ASP A 172 -16.38 23.57 -21.40
C ASP A 172 -16.62 23.62 -22.91
N PRO A 173 -17.68 22.98 -23.44
CA PRO A 173 -18.02 23.05 -24.85
C PRO A 173 -18.24 24.50 -25.28
N THR A 174 -17.81 24.83 -26.49
CA THR A 174 -18.08 26.13 -27.08
C THR A 174 -19.01 25.99 -28.26
N ALA A 175 -19.94 26.94 -28.35
CA ALA A 175 -20.78 27.14 -29.52
C ALA A 175 -19.94 27.19 -30.80
N ASP A 176 -20.28 26.37 -31.80
CA ASP A 176 -19.75 26.59 -33.13
C ASP A 176 -20.30 27.91 -33.68
N THR A 177 -19.39 28.80 -34.09
CA THR A 177 -19.76 30.08 -34.70
C THR A 177 -19.90 29.98 -36.22
N THR A 178 -19.71 28.79 -36.79
CA THR A 178 -19.67 28.52 -38.23
C THR A 178 -20.43 27.25 -38.60
N ILE A 179 -21.53 27.38 -39.36
CA ILE A 179 -22.23 26.27 -40.02
C ILE A 179 -21.71 26.10 -41.45
#